data_AF-A0A2V9UJC3-F1
#
_entry.id   AF-A0A2V9UJC3-F1
#
_cell.length_a   1.000
_cell.length_b   1.000
_cell.length_c   1.000
_cell.angle_alpha   90.00
_cell.angle_beta   90.00
_cell.angle_gamma   90.00
#
_symmetry.space_group_name_H-M   'P 1'
#
loop_
_entity.id
_entity.type
_entity.pdbx_description
1 polymer ?
#
loop_
_entity_poly.entity_id
_entity_poly.type
_entity_poly.pdbx_seq_one_letter_code
_entity_poly.pdbx_strand_id
1 'polypeptide(L)'
;MKMFRGSTSGPDKASAPAQSYPKLSRRSSGLGELARYWSSQEGLCILDLGATSPANIRYFTERSHKMYSEDLLTASTDPGLVTKDEQGNIVLDSRQFLEDNLVYPAAQFDVVLCWNLPDYMDESLVKPVVGRLWSVLKPGGILLAFFHTRDAGPDAPCYRYHIMGPDVLDMQPIVPQREVRRGPTGAIHRAVGAGFRLQRVFNNRHIENLFRDFASIKFFLSRDNIREVLVVR
;
A
#
# COMPACT_ATOMS: atom_id res chain seq x y z
N MET A 1 -59.76 -25.70 -11.92
CA MET A 1 -58.86 -26.01 -10.79
C MET A 1 -57.95 -27.18 -11.17
N LYS A 2 -56.64 -26.94 -11.26
CA LYS A 2 -55.61 -27.98 -11.40
C LYS A 2 -54.38 -27.51 -10.61
N MET A 3 -53.92 -28.38 -9.73
CA MET A 3 -52.97 -28.11 -8.63
C MET A 3 -51.54 -27.91 -9.15
N PHE A 4 -50.83 -26.94 -8.59
CA PHE A 4 -49.37 -26.79 -8.69
C PHE A 4 -48.69 -27.72 -7.67
N ARG A 5 -47.67 -28.48 -8.11
CA ARG A 5 -46.71 -29.16 -7.24
C ARG A 5 -45.31 -28.71 -7.66
N GLY A 6 -44.58 -28.11 -6.73
CA GLY A 6 -43.27 -27.50 -6.95
C GLY A 6 -42.17 -28.53 -7.18
N SER A 7 -41.17 -28.13 -7.97
CA SER A 7 -39.90 -28.84 -8.15
C SER A 7 -38.78 -28.05 -7.48
N THR A 8 -38.20 -28.73 -6.50
CA THR A 8 -36.97 -28.55 -5.73
C THR A 8 -35.82 -27.73 -6.36
N SER A 9 -35.29 -26.85 -5.50
CA SER A 9 -34.01 -26.14 -5.55
C SER A 9 -32.80 -27.04 -5.84
N GLY A 10 -31.97 -26.62 -6.79
CA GLY A 10 -30.61 -27.15 -6.99
C GLY A 10 -29.68 -26.73 -5.83
N PRO A 11 -28.53 -27.40 -5.65
CA PRO A 11 -27.65 -27.13 -4.54
C PRO A 11 -26.98 -25.76 -4.72
N ASP A 12 -27.23 -24.87 -3.77
CA ASP A 12 -26.45 -23.64 -3.57
C ASP A 12 -24.97 -24.03 -3.46
N LYS A 13 -24.15 -23.49 -4.36
CA LYS A 13 -22.70 -23.47 -4.18
C LYS A 13 -22.42 -22.59 -2.96
N ALA A 14 -22.28 -23.23 -1.80
CA ALA A 14 -21.81 -22.59 -0.59
C ALA A 14 -20.51 -21.85 -0.90
N SER A 15 -20.55 -20.53 -0.83
CA SER A 15 -19.36 -19.68 -0.79
C SER A 15 -18.50 -20.17 0.36
N ALA A 16 -17.25 -20.56 0.07
CA ALA A 16 -16.30 -20.96 1.08
C ALA A 16 -16.24 -19.88 2.19
N PRO A 17 -16.21 -20.26 3.47
CA PRO A 17 -16.14 -19.28 4.55
C PRO A 17 -14.87 -18.45 4.36
N ALA A 18 -15.04 -17.12 4.31
CA ALA A 18 -13.92 -16.20 4.38
C ALA A 18 -13.10 -16.56 5.62
N GLN A 19 -11.81 -16.89 5.44
CA GLN A 19 -10.91 -17.13 6.56
C GLN A 19 -10.95 -15.90 7.46
N SER A 20 -11.58 -16.01 8.64
CA SER A 20 -11.59 -14.95 9.62
C SER A 20 -10.22 -14.93 10.29
N TYR A 21 -9.28 -14.21 9.69
CA TYR A 21 -8.09 -13.80 10.42
C TYR A 21 -8.54 -12.97 11.63
N PRO A 22 -7.96 -13.18 12.83
CA PRO A 22 -8.25 -12.31 13.96
C PRO A 22 -8.00 -10.86 13.54
N LYS A 23 -8.95 -9.97 13.86
CA LYS A 23 -8.84 -8.55 13.54
C LYS A 23 -7.63 -7.99 14.28
N LEU A 24 -6.53 -7.78 13.55
CA LEU A 24 -5.34 -7.13 14.08
C LEU A 24 -5.62 -5.63 14.07
N SER A 25 -5.49 -4.97 15.22
CA SER A 25 -5.76 -3.55 15.36
C SER A 25 -4.57 -2.87 16.03
N ARG A 26 -4.22 -1.66 15.58
CA ARG A 26 -3.10 -0.87 16.12
C ARG A 26 -3.50 0.60 16.30
N ARG A 27 -2.82 1.25 17.24
CA ARG A 27 -2.84 2.72 17.36
C ARG A 27 -1.74 3.32 16.50
N SER A 28 -2.06 4.44 15.84
CA SER A 28 -1.12 5.16 14.98
C SER A 28 -1.02 6.62 15.39
N SER A 29 0.13 7.00 15.94
CA SER A 29 0.39 8.36 16.41
C SER A 29 0.54 9.34 15.23
N GLY A 30 1.19 8.92 14.16
CA GLY A 30 1.34 9.69 12.93
C GLY A 30 0.00 9.91 12.23
N LEU A 31 -0.86 8.89 12.19
CA LEU A 31 -2.25 9.05 11.73
C LEU A 31 -3.01 10.01 12.65
N GLY A 32 -2.88 9.88 13.97
CA GLY A 32 -3.52 10.76 14.94
C GLY A 32 -3.11 12.23 14.80
N GLU A 33 -1.88 12.50 14.39
CA GLU A 33 -1.41 13.85 14.07
C GLU A 33 -1.99 14.34 12.74
N LEU A 34 -1.91 13.53 11.70
CA LEU A 34 -2.44 13.83 10.38
C LEU A 34 -3.96 14.03 10.39
N ALA A 35 -4.66 13.30 11.26
CA ALA A 35 -6.10 13.40 11.40
C ALA A 35 -6.56 14.75 11.94
N ARG A 36 -5.76 15.42 12.78
CA ARG A 36 -6.06 16.79 13.22
C ARG A 36 -5.99 17.77 12.06
N TYR A 37 -5.05 17.56 11.14
CA TYR A 37 -4.92 18.39 9.94
C TYR A 37 -6.14 18.22 9.02
N TRP A 38 -6.43 17.00 8.54
CA TRP A 38 -7.55 16.83 7.60
C TRP A 38 -8.92 17.04 8.20
N SER A 39 -9.11 16.87 9.53
CA SER A 39 -10.40 17.14 10.16
C SER A 39 -10.74 18.63 10.21
N SER A 40 -9.76 19.50 9.96
CA SER A 40 -9.93 20.96 9.90
C SER A 40 -10.09 21.50 8.46
N GLN A 41 -10.09 20.61 7.46
CA GLN A 41 -10.09 20.95 6.04
C GLN A 41 -11.22 20.21 5.33
N GLU A 42 -11.58 20.66 4.13
CA GLU A 42 -12.46 19.95 3.22
C GLU A 42 -11.81 19.88 1.83
N GLY A 43 -12.23 18.95 0.99
CA GLY A 43 -11.80 18.92 -0.42
C GLY A 43 -10.35 18.52 -0.67
N LEU A 44 -9.59 18.13 0.36
CA LEU A 44 -8.23 17.59 0.22
C LEU A 44 -8.16 16.44 -0.79
N CYS A 45 -7.07 16.38 -1.54
CA CYS A 45 -6.72 15.27 -2.42
C CYS A 45 -5.74 14.33 -1.71
N ILE A 46 -6.19 13.10 -1.46
CA ILE A 46 -5.46 12.08 -0.71
C ILE A 46 -5.03 10.97 -1.68
N LEU A 47 -3.76 10.58 -1.65
CA LEU A 47 -3.23 9.41 -2.36
C LEU A 47 -2.92 8.30 -1.37
N ASP A 48 -3.52 7.14 -1.56
CA ASP A 48 -3.31 5.93 -0.74
C ASP A 48 -2.49 4.90 -1.51
N LEU A 49 -1.25 4.70 -1.07
CA LEU A 49 -0.27 3.79 -1.63
C LEU A 49 -0.23 2.51 -0.82
N GLY A 50 -1.07 1.56 -1.21
CA GLY A 50 -1.18 0.25 -0.63
C GLY A 50 -2.36 -0.51 -1.24
N ALA A 51 -2.48 -1.78 -0.86
CA ALA A 51 -3.56 -2.62 -1.36
C ALA A 51 -4.92 -1.98 -1.04
N THR A 52 -5.76 -1.75 -2.06
CA THR A 52 -6.98 -0.93 -1.94
C THR A 52 -7.86 -1.30 -0.74
N SER A 53 -8.22 -0.30 0.05
CA SER A 53 -9.16 -0.45 1.17
C SER A 53 -10.48 0.30 0.94
N PRO A 54 -11.62 -0.41 0.89
CA PRO A 54 -12.94 0.23 0.88
C PRO A 54 -13.20 1.08 2.13
N ALA A 55 -12.63 0.71 3.28
CA ALA A 55 -12.74 1.46 4.53
C ALA A 55 -12.06 2.83 4.41
N ASN A 56 -10.85 2.90 3.83
CA ASN A 56 -10.13 4.17 3.64
C ASN A 56 -10.88 5.07 2.65
N ILE A 57 -11.34 4.51 1.52
CA ILE A 57 -12.13 5.26 0.53
C ILE A 57 -13.37 5.88 1.19
N ARG A 58 -14.11 5.08 1.95
CA ARG A 58 -15.30 5.55 2.68
C ARG A 58 -14.94 6.62 3.71
N TYR A 59 -13.87 6.40 4.49
CA TYR A 59 -13.43 7.32 5.53
C TYR A 59 -13.17 8.73 4.98
N PHE A 60 -12.50 8.86 3.84
CA PHE A 60 -12.19 10.15 3.23
C PHE A 60 -13.37 10.75 2.46
N THR A 61 -14.12 9.95 1.70
CA THR A 61 -15.24 10.45 0.89
C THR A 61 -16.41 10.95 1.75
N GLU A 62 -16.70 10.31 2.89
CA GLU A 62 -17.70 10.80 3.86
C GLU A 62 -17.30 12.13 4.52
N ARG A 63 -16.03 12.54 4.39
CA ARG A 63 -15.49 13.82 4.87
C ARG A 63 -15.26 14.82 3.73
N SER A 64 -15.88 14.60 2.57
CA SER A 64 -15.76 15.47 1.39
C SER A 64 -14.33 15.61 0.86
N HIS A 65 -13.46 14.62 1.11
CA HIS A 65 -12.13 14.55 0.50
C HIS A 65 -12.15 13.69 -0.76
N LYS A 66 -11.21 13.95 -1.67
CA LYS A 66 -10.99 13.15 -2.89
C LYS A 66 -9.94 12.09 -2.60
N MET A 67 -10.27 10.85 -2.93
CA MET A 67 -9.39 9.70 -2.69
C MET A 67 -8.88 9.12 -4.01
N TYR A 68 -7.57 8.90 -4.08
CA TYR A 68 -6.87 8.19 -5.13
C TYR A 68 -6.16 6.99 -4.49
N SER A 69 -6.03 5.89 -5.21
CA SER A 69 -5.39 4.68 -4.69
C SER A 69 -4.57 3.99 -5.77
N GLU A 70 -3.35 3.60 -5.42
CA GLU A 70 -2.49 2.77 -6.28
C GLU A 70 -1.83 1.66 -5.44
N ASP A 71 -1.84 0.44 -5.98
CA ASP A 71 -1.15 -0.71 -5.39
C ASP A 71 0.21 -0.89 -6.07
N LEU A 72 1.15 -0.01 -5.71
CA LEU A 72 2.51 0.01 -6.27
C LEU A 72 3.29 -1.27 -5.97
N LEU A 73 2.98 -1.95 -4.87
CA LEU A 73 3.68 -3.16 -4.49
C LEU A 73 3.31 -4.31 -5.45
N THR A 74 2.03 -4.47 -5.78
CA THR A 74 1.59 -5.39 -6.82
C THR A 74 2.13 -4.99 -8.20
N ALA A 75 2.03 -3.71 -8.56
CA ALA A 75 2.53 -3.22 -9.85
C ALA A 75 4.04 -3.48 -10.04
N SER A 76 4.83 -3.37 -8.96
CA SER A 76 6.28 -3.60 -9.01
C SER A 76 6.70 -5.04 -9.33
N THR A 77 5.74 -5.98 -9.34
CA THR A 77 6.00 -7.40 -9.67
C THR A 77 5.76 -7.74 -11.14
N ASP A 78 5.42 -6.77 -11.98
CA ASP A 78 5.23 -6.99 -13.41
C ASP A 78 6.54 -7.49 -14.06
N PRO A 79 6.55 -8.69 -14.67
CA PRO A 79 7.70 -9.20 -15.40
C PRO A 79 8.18 -8.29 -16.53
N GLY A 80 7.30 -7.43 -17.07
CA GLY A 80 7.65 -6.44 -18.10
C GLY A 80 8.63 -5.36 -17.64
N LEU A 81 8.81 -5.17 -16.33
CA LEU A 81 9.78 -4.24 -15.77
C LEU A 81 11.22 -4.77 -15.81
N VAL A 82 11.41 -6.07 -16.04
CA VAL A 82 12.73 -6.69 -16.00
C VAL A 82 13.54 -6.31 -17.25
N THR A 83 14.67 -5.64 -17.06
CA THR A 83 15.58 -5.20 -18.11
C THR A 83 17.04 -5.52 -17.77
N LYS A 84 17.98 -5.08 -18.59
CA LYS A 84 19.43 -5.21 -18.36
C LYS A 84 20.12 -3.85 -18.32
N ASP A 85 21.05 -3.68 -17.38
CA ASP A 85 21.95 -2.52 -17.35
C ASP A 85 23.06 -2.61 -18.42
N GLU A 86 23.92 -1.59 -18.49
CA GLU A 86 25.04 -1.52 -19.44
C GLU A 86 26.05 -2.68 -19.28
N GLN A 87 26.12 -3.27 -18.09
CA GLN A 87 26.98 -4.41 -17.77
C GLN A 87 26.27 -5.76 -17.99
N GLY A 88 25.00 -5.75 -18.41
CA GLY A 88 24.20 -6.94 -18.67
C GLY A 88 23.55 -7.57 -17.44
N ASN A 89 23.61 -6.92 -16.27
CA ASN A 89 22.95 -7.39 -15.06
C ASN A 89 21.44 -7.18 -15.15
N ILE A 90 20.67 -8.08 -14.55
CA ILE A 90 19.21 -7.96 -14.48
C ILE A 90 18.84 -6.87 -13.48
N VAL A 91 18.04 -5.90 -13.92
CA VAL A 91 17.54 -4.77 -13.10
C VAL A 91 16.07 -4.50 -13.42
N LEU A 92 15.40 -3.67 -12.60
CA LEU A 92 14.05 -3.19 -12.89
C LEU A 92 14.10 -1.82 -13.59
N ASP A 93 13.28 -1.65 -14.62
CA ASP A 93 13.11 -0.39 -15.33
C ASP A 93 12.27 0.59 -14.49
N SER A 94 12.94 1.33 -13.62
CA SER A 94 12.30 2.35 -12.79
C SER A 94 11.66 3.49 -13.59
N ARG A 95 12.10 3.75 -14.83
CA ARG A 95 11.48 4.78 -15.66
C ARG A 95 10.13 4.28 -16.17
N GLN A 96 10.11 3.10 -16.78
CA GLN A 96 8.86 2.47 -17.22
C GLN A 96 7.87 2.33 -16.06
N PHE A 97 8.35 1.91 -14.88
CA PHE A 97 7.51 1.79 -13.69
C PHE A 97 6.79 3.10 -13.33
N LEU A 98 7.47 4.25 -13.41
CA LEU A 98 6.90 5.58 -13.13
C LEU A 98 6.12 6.19 -14.31
N GLU A 99 6.30 5.67 -15.52
CA GLU A 99 5.48 6.03 -16.68
C GLU A 99 4.12 5.32 -16.64
N ASP A 100 4.08 4.12 -16.06
CA ASP A 100 2.85 3.34 -15.90
C ASP A 100 2.11 3.65 -14.58
N ASN A 101 2.82 4.11 -13.56
CA ASN A 101 2.29 4.35 -12.22
C ASN A 101 2.61 5.77 -11.74
N LEU A 102 1.83 6.31 -10.80
CA LEU A 102 2.00 7.68 -10.30
C LEU A 102 1.94 8.75 -11.42
N VAL A 103 1.10 8.55 -12.43
CA VAL A 103 0.92 9.45 -13.58
C VAL A 103 0.00 10.61 -13.23
N TYR A 104 0.48 11.47 -12.33
CA TYR A 104 -0.24 12.65 -11.86
C TYR A 104 0.47 13.96 -12.20
N PRO A 105 -0.28 15.05 -12.43
CA PRO A 105 0.26 16.40 -12.37
C PRO A 105 1.11 16.66 -11.12
N ALA A 106 2.11 17.53 -11.27
CA ALA A 106 2.87 18.03 -10.13
C ALA A 106 1.94 18.78 -9.16
N ALA A 107 2.21 18.68 -7.85
CA ALA A 107 1.46 19.38 -6.81
C ALA A 107 -0.07 19.12 -6.84
N GLN A 108 -0.49 17.87 -7.07
CA GLN A 108 -1.89 17.47 -7.01
C GLN A 108 -2.35 17.14 -5.58
N PHE A 109 -1.53 16.46 -4.78
CA PHE A 109 -1.97 15.84 -3.52
C PHE A 109 -1.65 16.68 -2.31
N ASP A 110 -2.61 16.77 -1.39
CA ASP A 110 -2.42 17.39 -0.07
C ASP A 110 -1.81 16.38 0.92
N VAL A 111 -2.17 15.10 0.77
CA VAL A 111 -1.72 14.02 1.64
C VAL A 111 -1.38 12.77 0.83
N VAL A 112 -0.28 12.12 1.19
CA VAL A 112 0.10 10.78 0.73
C VAL A 112 0.16 9.83 1.92
N LEU A 113 -0.53 8.69 1.83
CA LEU A 113 -0.44 7.59 2.77
C LEU A 113 0.38 6.49 2.13
N CYS A 114 1.53 6.15 2.72
CA CYS A 114 2.49 5.18 2.20
C CYS A 114 2.64 4.03 3.19
N TRP A 115 1.83 2.99 3.01
CA TRP A 115 1.79 1.87 3.95
C TRP A 115 2.91 0.89 3.65
N ASN A 116 3.94 0.87 4.51
CA ASN A 116 5.08 -0.08 4.55
C ASN A 116 5.77 -0.40 3.21
N LEU A 117 5.43 0.32 2.15
CA LEU A 117 5.83 0.08 0.78
C LEU A 117 7.36 0.01 0.61
N PRO A 118 8.16 0.94 1.19
CA PRO A 118 9.61 0.91 1.00
C PRO A 118 10.29 -0.36 1.49
N ASP A 119 9.74 -1.03 2.52
CA ASP A 119 10.37 -2.23 3.07
C ASP A 119 10.12 -3.49 2.22
N TYR A 120 9.06 -3.51 1.41
CA TYR A 120 8.63 -4.67 0.62
C TYR A 120 8.90 -4.52 -0.88
N MET A 121 9.09 -3.30 -1.37
CA MET A 121 9.44 -3.01 -2.77
C MET A 121 10.92 -3.27 -3.02
N ASP A 122 11.27 -3.64 -4.27
CA ASP A 122 12.66 -3.74 -4.69
C ASP A 122 13.40 -2.41 -4.46
N GLU A 123 14.61 -2.48 -3.91
CA GLU A 123 15.38 -1.31 -3.48
C GLU A 123 15.62 -0.32 -4.63
N SER A 124 15.75 -0.81 -5.87
CA SER A 124 15.97 0.04 -7.05
C SER A 124 14.81 0.99 -7.35
N LEU A 125 13.59 0.66 -6.92
CA LEU A 125 12.38 1.45 -7.16
C LEU A 125 12.07 2.44 -6.02
N VAL A 126 12.56 2.19 -4.81
CA VAL A 126 12.20 2.97 -3.60
C VAL A 126 12.52 4.47 -3.77
N LYS A 127 13.76 4.79 -4.17
CA LYS A 127 14.18 6.19 -4.32
C LYS A 127 13.47 6.90 -5.49
N PRO A 128 13.36 6.31 -6.70
CA PRO A 128 12.54 6.87 -7.78
C PRO A 128 11.10 7.16 -7.35
N VAL A 129 10.45 6.23 -6.65
CA VAL A 129 9.09 6.40 -6.13
C VAL A 129 9.03 7.57 -5.15
N VAL A 130 9.89 7.63 -4.14
CA VAL A 130 9.88 8.75 -3.17
C VAL A 130 10.13 10.10 -3.85
N GLY A 131 11.03 10.16 -4.83
CA GLY A 131 11.24 11.37 -5.64
C GLY A 131 9.98 11.78 -6.41
N ARG A 132 9.26 10.80 -6.98
CA ARG A 132 7.98 11.04 -7.65
C ARG A 132 6.92 11.54 -6.66
N LEU A 133 6.82 10.94 -5.47
CA LEU A 133 5.88 11.35 -4.41
C LEU A 133 6.12 12.80 -3.98
N TRP A 134 7.37 13.22 -3.82
CA TRP A 134 7.71 14.61 -3.56
C TRP A 134 7.19 15.53 -4.68
N SER A 135 7.30 15.15 -5.95
CA SER A 135 6.83 15.98 -7.07
C SER A 135 5.31 16.16 -7.13
N VAL A 136 4.54 15.11 -6.79
CA VAL A 136 3.07 15.10 -6.88
C VAL A 136 2.39 15.65 -5.63
N LEU A 137 3.06 15.67 -4.47
CA LEU A 137 2.60 16.39 -3.28
C LEU A 137 2.61 17.89 -3.52
N LYS A 138 1.67 18.66 -2.96
CA LYS A 138 1.74 20.12 -2.94
C LYS A 138 2.85 20.60 -2.01
N PRO A 139 3.42 21.81 -2.22
CA PRO A 139 4.22 22.46 -1.18
C PRO A 139 3.44 22.52 0.14
N GLY A 140 4.05 22.09 1.26
CA GLY A 140 3.38 21.95 2.55
C GLY A 140 2.48 20.70 2.69
N GLY A 141 2.35 19.88 1.64
CA GLY A 141 1.65 18.60 1.67
C GLY A 141 2.37 17.59 2.56
N ILE A 142 1.61 16.62 3.09
CA ILE A 142 2.08 15.72 4.14
C ILE A 142 2.13 14.28 3.63
N LEU A 143 3.21 13.57 3.91
CA LEU A 143 3.33 12.13 3.64
C LEU A 143 3.51 11.38 4.96
N LEU A 144 2.65 10.39 5.19
CA LEU A 144 2.78 9.42 6.28
C LEU A 144 3.27 8.10 5.71
N ALA A 145 4.47 7.67 6.10
CA ALA A 145 5.08 6.40 5.71
C ALA A 145 5.28 5.48 6.92
N PHE A 146 5.01 4.19 6.74
CA PHE A 146 5.36 3.17 7.74
C PHE A 146 6.63 2.43 7.32
N PHE A 147 7.42 2.04 8.32
CA PHE A 147 8.62 1.24 8.18
C PHE A 147 8.67 0.20 9.30
N HIS A 148 9.12 -1.01 9.01
CA HIS A 148 9.44 -2.01 10.02
C HIS A 148 10.70 -1.60 10.81
N THR A 149 10.76 -2.02 12.07
CA THR A 149 12.00 -2.02 12.85
C THR A 149 12.77 -3.32 12.58
N ARG A 150 14.03 -3.37 13.02
CA ARG A 150 14.87 -4.57 12.86
C ARG A 150 14.27 -5.81 13.54
N ASP A 151 13.50 -5.59 14.60
CA ASP A 151 12.89 -6.64 15.42
C ASP A 151 11.68 -7.30 14.74
N ALA A 152 11.19 -6.77 13.62
CA ALA A 152 10.10 -7.37 12.85
C ALA A 152 10.50 -8.73 12.23
N GLY A 153 11.79 -8.91 11.92
CA GLY A 153 12.30 -10.12 11.26
C GLY A 153 11.93 -10.23 9.77
N PRO A 154 12.57 -11.14 9.02
CA PRO A 154 12.39 -11.28 7.56
C PRO A 154 11.01 -11.81 7.15
N ASP A 155 10.29 -12.45 8.07
CA ASP A 155 8.96 -13.03 7.85
C ASP A 155 7.83 -12.06 8.26
N ALA A 156 8.14 -10.78 8.52
CA ALA A 156 7.14 -9.77 8.85
C ALA A 156 6.04 -9.70 7.76
N PRO A 157 4.75 -9.88 8.10
CA PRO A 157 3.69 -9.86 7.11
C PRO A 157 3.51 -8.48 6.49
N CYS A 158 3.29 -8.42 5.18
CA CYS A 158 2.81 -7.19 4.55
C CYS A 158 1.32 -7.03 4.85
N TYR A 159 0.88 -5.82 5.22
CA TYR A 159 -0.50 -5.56 5.61
C TYR A 159 -1.17 -4.57 4.66
N ARG A 160 -2.47 -4.79 4.45
CA ARG A 160 -3.41 -3.75 4.08
C ARG A 160 -3.89 -3.06 5.35
N TYR A 161 -3.87 -1.73 5.36
CA TYR A 161 -4.31 -0.93 6.50
C TYR A 161 -5.68 -0.33 6.25
N HIS A 162 -6.50 -0.32 7.30
CA HIS A 162 -7.87 0.17 7.29
C HIS A 162 -8.04 1.25 8.36
N ILE A 163 -8.37 2.47 7.95
CA ILE A 163 -8.63 3.58 8.87
C ILE A 163 -9.98 3.36 9.54
N MET A 164 -9.95 3.10 10.84
CA MET A 164 -11.14 2.87 11.67
C MET A 164 -11.48 4.07 12.55
N GLY A 165 -10.58 5.04 12.66
CA GLY A 165 -10.74 6.24 13.46
C GLY A 165 -9.58 7.22 13.25
N PRO A 166 -9.53 8.31 14.03
CA PRO A 166 -8.48 9.33 13.91
C PRO A 166 -7.06 8.78 14.11
N ASP A 167 -6.90 7.71 14.90
CA ASP A 167 -5.60 7.14 15.25
C ASP A 167 -5.65 5.61 15.42
N VAL A 168 -6.67 4.96 14.84
CA VAL A 168 -6.89 3.51 14.92
C VAL A 168 -6.88 2.93 13.52
N LEU A 169 -6.04 1.90 13.34
CA LEU A 169 -5.95 1.13 12.11
C LEU A 169 -6.28 -0.34 12.38
N ASP A 170 -7.15 -0.93 11.57
CA ASP A 170 -7.20 -2.39 11.43
C ASP A 170 -6.20 -2.84 10.35
N MET A 171 -5.58 -3.99 10.54
CA MET A 171 -4.55 -4.56 9.69
C MET A 171 -5.02 -5.90 9.15
N GLN A 172 -4.99 -6.05 7.83
CA GLN A 172 -5.30 -7.30 7.14
C GLN A 172 -4.04 -7.80 6.45
N PRO A 173 -3.48 -8.97 6.82
CA PRO A 173 -2.35 -9.55 6.10
C PRO A 173 -2.68 -9.70 4.61
N ILE A 174 -1.77 -9.26 3.75
CA ILE A 174 -1.87 -9.49 2.31
C ILE A 174 -1.42 -10.92 2.06
N VAL A 175 -2.40 -11.80 1.86
CA VAL A 175 -2.16 -13.19 1.48
C VAL A 175 -2.10 -13.23 -0.05
N PRO A 176 -1.06 -13.80 -0.67
CA PRO A 176 -1.06 -14.06 -2.10
C PRO A 176 -2.28 -14.90 -2.44
N GLN A 177 -3.15 -14.39 -3.29
CA GLN A 177 -4.00 -15.29 -4.03
C GLN A 177 -3.07 -16.12 -4.91
N ARG A 178 -3.09 -17.45 -4.73
CA ARG A 178 -2.64 -18.36 -5.77
C ARG A 178 -3.60 -18.19 -6.95
N GLU A 179 -3.39 -17.16 -7.76
CA GLU A 179 -4.03 -17.11 -9.07
C GLU A 179 -3.43 -18.23 -9.90
N VAL A 180 -4.12 -19.36 -9.92
CA VAL A 180 -3.92 -20.39 -10.96
C VAL A 180 -4.52 -19.80 -12.24
N ARG A 181 -3.78 -18.91 -12.92
CA ARG A 181 -4.11 -18.56 -14.29
C ARG A 181 -3.77 -19.78 -15.15
N ARG A 182 -4.78 -20.54 -15.57
CA ARG A 182 -4.64 -21.51 -16.66
C ARG A 182 -4.41 -20.71 -17.95
N GLY A 183 -3.18 -20.71 -18.44
CA GLY A 183 -2.89 -20.20 -19.78
C GLY A 183 -3.65 -21.01 -20.85
N PRO A 184 -3.81 -20.48 -22.08
CA PRO A 184 -4.49 -21.16 -23.18
C PRO A 184 -3.90 -22.55 -23.52
N THR A 185 -2.63 -22.78 -23.17
CA THR A 185 -1.85 -23.98 -23.47
C THR A 185 -1.76 -24.98 -22.31
N GLY A 186 -2.43 -24.73 -21.18
CA GLY A 186 -2.37 -25.61 -20.00
C GLY A 186 -1.02 -25.57 -19.25
N ALA A 187 -0.08 -24.71 -19.65
CA ALA A 187 1.17 -24.51 -18.93
C ALA A 187 0.91 -23.80 -17.59
N ILE A 188 1.37 -24.41 -16.50
CA ILE A 188 1.38 -23.80 -15.17
C ILE A 188 2.49 -22.75 -15.17
N HIS A 189 2.14 -21.48 -15.38
CA HIS A 189 3.02 -20.40 -14.98
C HIS A 189 3.00 -20.35 -13.45
N ARG A 190 4.15 -20.63 -12.81
CA ARG A 190 4.30 -20.40 -11.37
C ARG A 190 4.21 -18.89 -11.14
N ALA A 191 3.01 -18.39 -10.86
CA ALA A 191 2.85 -17.12 -10.17
C ALA A 191 3.63 -17.22 -8.84
N VAL A 192 4.42 -16.20 -8.54
CA VAL A 192 5.30 -16.11 -7.37
C VAL A 192 4.48 -16.42 -6.12
N GLY A 193 4.65 -17.63 -5.59
CA GLY A 193 3.76 -18.22 -4.57
C GLY A 193 4.11 -17.88 -3.13
N ALA A 194 4.82 -16.77 -2.88
CA ALA A 194 5.10 -16.29 -1.53
C ALA A 194 4.53 -14.88 -1.39
N GLY A 195 4.07 -14.51 -0.20
CA GLY A 195 3.75 -13.12 0.16
C GLY A 195 4.80 -12.14 -0.33
N PHE A 196 4.45 -10.86 -0.40
CA PHE A 196 5.48 -9.83 -0.43
C PHE A 196 6.43 -10.09 0.74
N ARG A 197 7.70 -10.33 0.41
CA ARG A 197 8.76 -10.57 1.39
C ARG A 197 9.39 -9.24 1.72
N LEU A 198 9.76 -9.09 2.99
CA LEU A 198 10.53 -7.95 3.44
C LEU A 198 11.87 -7.93 2.67
N GLN A 199 12.07 -6.91 1.84
CA GLN A 199 13.29 -6.72 1.05
C GLN A 199 14.38 -6.08 1.92
N ARG A 200 14.00 -5.07 2.71
CA ARG A 200 14.91 -4.30 3.53
C ARG A 200 14.21 -3.67 4.71
N VAL A 201 14.96 -3.50 5.81
CA VAL A 201 14.56 -2.65 6.94
C VAL A 201 15.37 -1.36 6.93
N PHE A 202 14.69 -0.21 6.92
CA PHE A 202 15.35 1.09 6.95
C PHE A 202 15.63 1.57 8.38
N ASN A 203 16.89 1.95 8.67
CA ASN A 203 17.24 2.62 9.92
C ASN A 203 16.98 4.14 9.80
N ASN A 204 17.05 4.89 10.91
CA ASN A 204 16.74 6.32 10.90
C ASN A 204 17.57 7.10 9.87
N ARG A 205 18.89 6.84 9.78
CA ARG A 205 19.77 7.50 8.82
C ARG A 205 19.37 7.22 7.37
N HIS A 206 18.98 5.98 7.05
CA HIS A 206 18.48 5.63 5.73
C HIS A 206 17.18 6.38 5.41
N ILE A 207 16.26 6.49 6.38
CA ILE A 207 14.99 7.20 6.21
C ILE A 207 15.22 8.71 6.04
N GLU A 208 16.05 9.33 6.88
CA GLU A 208 16.43 10.74 6.78
C GLU A 208 17.04 11.05 5.40
N ASN A 209 17.91 10.17 4.90
CA ASN A 209 18.49 10.32 3.56
C ASN A 209 17.45 10.13 2.45
N LEU A 210 16.50 9.22 2.63
CA LEU A 210 15.43 8.95 1.67
C LEU A 210 14.49 10.16 1.52
N PHE A 211 14.22 10.86 2.62
CA PHE A 211 13.34 12.04 2.65
C PHE A 211 14.11 13.37 2.78
N ARG A 212 15.40 13.41 2.39
CA ARG A 212 16.26 14.59 2.58
C ARG A 212 15.76 15.88 1.90
N ASP A 213 14.95 15.75 0.86
CA ASP A 213 14.42 16.87 0.07
C ASP A 213 13.08 17.39 0.65
N PHE A 214 12.56 16.77 1.71
CA PHE A 214 11.39 17.23 2.46
C PHE A 214 11.79 18.25 3.53
N ALA A 215 10.93 19.25 3.77
CA ALA A 215 11.19 20.33 4.71
C ALA A 215 11.29 19.88 6.17
N SER A 216 10.58 18.81 6.55
CA SER A 216 10.66 18.26 7.91
C SER A 216 10.36 16.78 7.95
N ILE A 217 10.85 16.13 9.00
CA ILE A 217 10.64 14.71 9.30
C ILE A 217 10.36 14.53 10.79
N LYS A 218 9.35 13.70 11.09
CA LYS A 218 8.98 13.34 12.46
C LYS A 218 8.78 11.84 12.57
N PHE A 219 9.36 11.27 13.62
CA PHE A 219 9.32 9.84 13.89
C PHE A 219 8.36 9.50 15.03
N PHE A 220 7.61 8.44 14.86
CA PHE A 220 6.82 7.81 15.90
C PHE A 220 7.20 6.33 15.97
N LEU A 221 7.57 5.86 17.16
CA LEU A 221 7.87 4.44 17.38
C LEU A 221 6.68 3.77 18.05
N SER A 222 6.20 2.70 17.44
CA SER A 222 5.08 1.91 17.95
C SER A 222 5.57 0.59 18.55
N ARG A 223 4.75 -0.03 19.40
CA ARG A 223 5.12 -1.26 20.13
C ARG A 223 5.11 -2.52 19.26
N ASP A 224 4.55 -2.42 18.06
CA ASP A 224 4.34 -3.50 17.10
C ASP A 224 5.46 -3.59 16.05
N ASN A 225 6.67 -3.15 16.39
CA ASN A 225 7.83 -3.13 15.49
C ASN A 225 7.60 -2.32 14.21
N ILE A 226 6.71 -1.32 14.26
CA ILE A 226 6.50 -0.32 13.22
C ILE A 226 7.01 1.04 13.70
N ARG A 227 7.70 1.72 12.80
CA ARG A 227 8.07 3.13 12.88
C ARG A 227 7.22 3.87 11.86
N GLU A 228 6.54 4.91 12.33
CA GLU A 228 5.81 5.83 11.48
C GLU A 228 6.65 7.07 11.25
N VAL A 229 6.63 7.57 10.03
CA VAL A 229 7.42 8.70 9.58
C VAL A 229 6.47 9.67 8.91
N LEU A 230 6.33 10.84 9.49
CA LEU A 230 5.54 11.93 8.93
C LEU A 230 6.51 12.98 8.37
N VAL A 231 6.40 13.28 7.09
CA VAL A 231 7.23 14.28 6.41
C VAL A 231 6.35 15.33 5.75
N VAL A 232 6.89 16.55 5.64
CA VAL A 232 6.22 17.69 4.99
C VAL A 232 7.05 18.14 3.81
N ARG A 233 6.42 18.29 2.64
CA ARG A 233 7.10 18.79 1.43
C ARG A 233 7.53 20.24 1.60
#